data_AF-A0A2A2Q7M3-F1
#
_entry.id   AF-A0A2A2Q7M3-F1
#
_cell.length_a   1.000
_cell.length_b   1.000
_cell.length_c   1.000
_cell.angle_alpha   90.00
_cell.angle_beta   90.00
_cell.angle_gamma   90.00
#
_symmetry.space_group_name_H-M   'P 1'
#
loop_
_entity.id
_entity.type
_entity.pdbx_description
1 polymer ?
#
loop_
_entity_poly.entity_id
_entity_poly.type
_entity_poly.pdbx_seq_one_letter_code
_entity_poly.pdbx_strand_id
1 'polypeptide(L)'
;MATLLLTQAGRAQPFTVTWTIGADSAVVEVDGIWKNSIDDLVRTEWPPELWAQLFVVFAEGELDPGAPGFGAAFVPGTWRVEGRKVRFETLAPLQPGVPYRAEFRPWRLPGNGLIPNFGGGGGASGRMPVYSFYEVPAKRNEGAALTQIFPSAALLPANLRALELHFSAPMRRGAAGHVRLRSAGGAELALGLGPAETEQWNSTMTQVSLPLPSGAARFKVGETYTLEVLPSWLDAGGRPVRAAVQKRFRVGPPDRVPSDPEAWELRPPPPGSYLPLEIVFDEPLDREPATRLIRLRRGGEIVSGDSSVGGEERRWRFMPVQPWAAGDYEIVVAPALADLAGNPLGGGPAAGADKAGRAAAPGQIVLPFALR
;
A
#
# COMPACT_ATOMS: atom_id res chain seq x y z
N MET A 1 16.85 -6.02 0.65
CA MET A 1 18.10 -6.79 0.57
C MET A 1 18.07 -7.87 1.64
N ALA A 2 17.86 -9.12 1.25
CA ALA A 2 17.98 -10.26 2.15
C ALA A 2 18.86 -11.29 1.43
N THR A 3 20.14 -11.30 1.79
CA THR A 3 21.11 -12.29 1.34
C THR A 3 20.95 -13.51 2.23
N LEU A 4 20.29 -14.56 1.74
CA LEU A 4 20.33 -15.87 2.38
C LEU A 4 21.40 -16.70 1.67
N LEU A 5 22.64 -16.59 2.14
CA LEU A 5 23.77 -17.44 1.75
C LEU A 5 23.62 -18.81 2.41
N LEU A 6 22.88 -19.73 1.79
CA LEU A 6 23.00 -21.16 2.10
C LEU A 6 24.21 -21.70 1.34
N THR A 7 25.38 -21.47 1.93
CA THR A 7 26.65 -22.01 1.45
C THR A 7 26.77 -23.45 1.98
N GLN A 8 26.32 -24.45 1.21
CA GLN A 8 26.71 -25.83 1.48
C GLN A 8 28.02 -26.11 0.75
N ALA A 9 29.13 -25.97 1.47
CA ALA A 9 30.48 -26.15 0.94
C ALA A 9 30.79 -27.64 0.73
N GLY A 10 30.58 -28.11 -0.50
CA GLY A 10 31.31 -29.25 -1.08
C GLY A 10 32.46 -28.70 -1.93
N ARG A 11 33.71 -28.88 -1.49
CA ARG A 11 34.90 -28.54 -2.28
C ARG A 11 34.87 -29.28 -3.63
N ALA A 12 34.91 -28.53 -4.75
CA ALA A 12 35.62 -28.81 -6.01
C ALA A 12 34.86 -28.43 -7.30
N GLN A 13 34.43 -27.17 -7.49
CA GLN A 13 34.15 -26.64 -8.84
C GLN A 13 34.50 -25.13 -8.91
N PRO A 14 35.24 -24.63 -9.92
CA PRO A 14 35.64 -23.22 -10.00
C PRO A 14 34.50 -22.28 -10.39
N PHE A 15 33.33 -22.82 -10.76
CA PHE A 15 32.24 -22.06 -11.33
C PHE A 15 31.31 -21.51 -10.27
N THR A 16 30.92 -20.24 -10.41
CA THR A 16 29.93 -19.60 -9.54
C THR A 16 28.78 -19.08 -10.39
N VAL A 17 27.54 -19.40 -10.00
CA VAL A 17 26.33 -18.91 -10.68
C VAL A 17 25.67 -17.83 -9.82
N THR A 18 25.52 -16.63 -10.37
CA THR A 18 24.96 -15.46 -9.67
C THR A 18 23.70 -14.96 -10.37
N TRP A 19 22.68 -14.61 -9.59
CA TRP A 19 21.42 -14.05 -10.07
C TRP A 19 21.33 -12.56 -9.77
N THR A 20 20.93 -11.75 -10.74
CA THR A 20 20.58 -10.34 -10.57
C THR A 20 19.16 -10.12 -11.09
N ILE A 21 18.26 -9.63 -10.23
CA ILE A 21 16.84 -9.48 -10.56
C ILE A 21 16.56 -8.00 -10.90
N GLY A 22 16.14 -7.75 -12.14
CA GLY A 22 15.64 -6.46 -12.61
C GLY A 22 14.10 -6.42 -12.64
N ALA A 23 13.55 -5.24 -12.95
CA ALA A 23 12.10 -5.06 -13.08
C ALA A 23 11.52 -5.76 -14.32
N ASP A 24 12.28 -5.78 -15.42
CA ASP A 24 11.82 -6.26 -16.73
C ASP A 24 12.50 -7.59 -17.16
N SER A 25 13.64 -7.92 -16.56
CA SER A 25 14.40 -9.15 -16.85
C SER A 25 15.17 -9.61 -15.61
N ALA A 26 15.58 -10.87 -15.62
CA ALA A 26 16.56 -11.41 -14.70
C ALA A 26 17.80 -11.85 -15.46
N VAL A 27 18.93 -11.71 -14.78
CA VAL A 27 20.24 -12.01 -15.33
C VAL A 27 20.86 -13.10 -14.49
N VAL A 28 21.36 -14.13 -15.15
CA VAL A 28 22.09 -15.23 -14.52
C VAL A 28 23.47 -15.33 -15.14
N GLU A 29 24.52 -15.20 -14.32
CA GLU A 29 25.90 -15.19 -14.78
C GLU A 29 26.67 -16.38 -14.22
N VAL A 30 27.43 -17.05 -15.08
CA VAL A 30 28.40 -18.08 -14.72
C VAL A 30 29.81 -17.49 -14.78
N ASP A 31 30.49 -17.42 -13.64
CA ASP A 31 31.89 -17.03 -13.50
C ASP A 31 32.78 -18.26 -13.30
N GLY A 32 34.11 -18.09 -13.33
CA GLY A 32 35.09 -19.15 -13.13
C GLY A 32 35.45 -19.94 -14.39
N ILE A 33 35.01 -19.47 -15.57
CA ILE A 33 35.31 -20.10 -16.86
C ILE A 33 36.75 -19.74 -17.27
N TRP A 34 37.50 -20.75 -17.75
CA TRP A 34 38.88 -20.58 -18.20
C TRP A 34 38.98 -19.65 -19.41
N LYS A 35 40.11 -18.95 -19.56
CA LYS A 35 40.26 -17.90 -20.58
C LYS A 35 40.12 -18.47 -22.00
N ASN A 36 40.77 -19.61 -22.26
CA ASN A 36 40.71 -20.31 -23.54
C ASN A 36 39.28 -20.67 -23.94
N SER A 37 38.47 -21.21 -23.02
CA SER A 37 37.07 -21.53 -23.30
C SER A 37 36.23 -20.27 -23.58
N ILE A 38 36.49 -19.17 -22.86
CA ILE A 38 35.85 -17.87 -23.16
C ILE A 38 36.25 -17.36 -24.54
N ASP A 39 37.55 -17.36 -24.86
CA ASP A 39 38.07 -16.90 -26.15
C ASP A 39 37.46 -17.72 -27.31
N ASP A 40 37.31 -19.03 -27.13
CA ASP A 40 36.69 -19.93 -28.11
C ASP A 40 35.18 -19.68 -28.27
N LEU A 41 34.47 -19.42 -27.17
CA LEU A 41 33.05 -19.03 -27.19
C LEU A 41 32.82 -17.68 -27.89
N VAL A 42 33.76 -16.74 -27.76
CA VAL A 42 33.68 -15.42 -28.44
C VAL A 42 34.02 -15.53 -29.91
N ARG A 43 35.02 -16.36 -30.27
CA ARG A 43 35.45 -16.53 -31.67
C ARG A 43 34.41 -17.27 -32.53
N THR A 44 33.50 -18.01 -31.90
CA THR A 44 32.53 -18.86 -32.59
C THR A 44 31.12 -18.34 -32.33
N GLU A 45 30.37 -17.98 -33.38
CA GLU A 45 28.96 -17.66 -33.23
C GLU A 45 28.15 -18.92 -32.94
N TRP A 46 27.83 -19.14 -31.67
CA TRP A 46 27.04 -20.29 -31.25
C TRP A 46 25.55 -20.03 -31.47
N PRO A 47 24.83 -20.95 -32.14
CA PRO A 47 23.39 -20.87 -32.22
C PRO A 47 22.75 -21.16 -30.84
N PRO A 48 21.51 -20.67 -30.59
CA PRO A 48 20.84 -20.81 -29.29
C PRO A 48 20.77 -22.24 -28.76
N GLU A 49 20.69 -23.25 -29.63
CA GLU A 49 20.61 -24.67 -29.25
C GLU A 49 21.89 -25.16 -28.59
N LEU A 50 23.06 -24.65 -29.00
CA LEU A 50 24.34 -24.97 -28.37
C LEU A 50 24.51 -24.22 -27.05
N TRP A 51 24.02 -22.98 -26.98
CA TRP A 51 23.98 -22.24 -25.73
C TRP A 51 23.08 -22.91 -24.68
N ALA A 52 21.87 -23.33 -25.06
CA ALA A 52 20.94 -24.04 -24.17
C ALA A 52 21.47 -25.41 -23.73
N GLN A 53 22.37 -26.03 -24.51
CA GLN A 53 23.08 -27.23 -24.09
C GLN A 53 24.19 -26.94 -23.08
N LEU A 54 24.77 -25.73 -23.08
CA LEU A 54 25.84 -25.31 -22.17
C LEU A 54 25.28 -24.74 -20.86
N PHE A 55 24.29 -23.86 -20.94
CA PHE A 55 23.74 -23.13 -19.81
C PHE A 55 22.26 -22.88 -20.03
N VAL A 56 21.41 -23.26 -19.08
CA VAL A 56 19.96 -23.14 -19.23
C VAL A 56 19.30 -22.80 -17.91
N VAL A 57 18.20 -22.04 -17.97
CA VAL A 57 17.38 -21.71 -16.81
C VAL A 57 16.02 -22.38 -16.97
N PHE A 58 15.59 -23.05 -15.91
CA PHE A 58 14.31 -23.71 -15.81
C PHE A 58 13.42 -23.00 -14.80
N ALA A 59 12.12 -22.89 -15.11
CA ALA A 59 11.05 -22.68 -14.16
C ALA A 59 10.59 -24.07 -13.69
N GLU A 60 10.83 -24.37 -12.42
CA GLU A 60 10.39 -25.62 -11.82
C GLU A 60 8.88 -25.50 -11.52
N GLY A 61 8.07 -26.38 -12.11
CA GLY A 61 6.64 -26.45 -11.88
C GLY A 61 6.27 -27.41 -10.74
N GLU A 62 5.00 -27.37 -10.32
CA GLU A 62 4.42 -28.49 -9.58
C GLU A 62 4.51 -29.75 -10.45
N LEU A 63 4.98 -30.86 -9.87
CA LEU A 63 5.03 -32.15 -10.55
C LEU A 63 3.62 -32.53 -11.02
N ASP A 64 3.32 -32.36 -12.30
CA ASP A 64 2.14 -32.97 -12.93
C ASP A 64 2.41 -34.48 -13.08
N PRO A 65 1.74 -35.35 -12.31
CA PRO A 65 2.01 -36.78 -12.34
C PRO A 65 1.66 -37.45 -13.68
N GLY A 66 0.99 -36.74 -14.59
CA GLY A 66 0.55 -37.23 -15.90
C GLY A 66 1.41 -36.82 -17.10
N ALA A 67 2.39 -35.92 -16.94
CA ALA A 67 3.20 -35.42 -18.06
C ALA A 67 4.51 -36.22 -18.21
N PRO A 68 4.83 -36.76 -19.41
CA PRO A 68 6.11 -37.43 -19.64
C PRO A 68 7.23 -36.37 -19.76
N GLY A 69 7.93 -36.13 -18.66
CA GLY A 69 9.07 -35.23 -18.55
C GLY A 69 9.00 -34.44 -17.25
N PHE A 70 10.07 -34.48 -16.46
CA PHE A 70 10.19 -33.74 -15.19
C PHE A 70 9.64 -32.31 -15.37
N GLY A 71 8.68 -31.90 -14.54
CA GLY A 71 7.79 -30.75 -14.69
C GLY A 71 8.44 -29.35 -14.68
N ALA A 72 9.57 -29.18 -15.36
CA ALA A 72 10.33 -27.95 -15.46
C ALA A 72 10.23 -27.38 -16.89
N ALA A 73 9.80 -26.12 -17.02
CA ALA A 73 9.71 -25.42 -18.30
C ALA A 73 10.99 -24.60 -18.54
N PHE A 74 11.47 -24.55 -19.78
CA PHE A 74 12.58 -23.67 -20.15
C PHE A 74 12.16 -22.20 -20.01
N VAL A 75 12.98 -21.39 -19.33
CA VAL A 75 12.81 -19.94 -19.32
C VAL A 75 13.40 -19.37 -20.61
N PRO A 76 12.62 -18.64 -21.43
CA PRO A 76 13.16 -18.00 -22.62
C PRO A 76 14.15 -16.89 -22.26
N GLY A 77 15.28 -16.84 -22.97
CA GLY A 77 16.33 -15.84 -22.74
C GLY A 77 17.37 -15.81 -23.86
N THR A 78 18.34 -14.93 -23.70
CA THR A 78 19.48 -14.77 -24.61
C THR A 78 20.78 -14.99 -23.87
N TRP A 79 21.77 -15.54 -24.58
CA TRP A 79 23.10 -15.77 -24.04
C TRP A 79 24.10 -14.81 -24.65
N ARG A 80 25.06 -14.37 -23.86
CA ARG A 80 26.24 -13.66 -24.36
C ARG A 80 27.44 -13.94 -23.47
N VAL A 81 28.63 -13.77 -24.03
CA VAL A 81 29.85 -13.67 -23.25
C VAL A 81 30.03 -12.20 -22.85
N GLU A 82 30.24 -11.94 -21.56
CA GLU A 82 30.52 -10.61 -21.04
C GLU A 82 31.75 -10.67 -20.14
N GLY A 83 32.86 -10.12 -20.63
CA GLY A 83 34.17 -10.29 -19.99
C GLY A 83 34.58 -11.76 -19.90
N ARG A 84 34.69 -12.29 -18.69
CA ARG A 84 35.04 -13.70 -18.42
C ARG A 84 33.84 -14.57 -18.03
N LYS A 85 32.63 -14.07 -18.23
CA LYS A 85 31.40 -14.71 -17.79
C LYS A 85 30.54 -15.12 -18.97
N VAL A 86 29.82 -16.22 -18.81
CA VAL A 86 28.65 -16.52 -19.66
C VAL A 86 27.43 -15.96 -18.95
N ARG A 87 26.71 -15.08 -19.64
CA ARG A 87 25.52 -14.41 -19.14
C ARG A 87 24.30 -14.91 -19.89
N PHE A 88 23.27 -15.25 -19.13
CA PHE A 88 21.91 -15.51 -19.62
C PHE A 88 20.98 -14.40 -19.13
N GLU A 89 20.24 -13.79 -20.04
CA GLU A 89 19.26 -12.74 -19.71
C GLU A 89 17.88 -13.18 -20.18
N THR A 90 16.92 -13.23 -19.25
CA THR A 90 15.55 -13.67 -19.54
C THR A 90 14.85 -12.67 -20.45
N LEU A 91 13.93 -13.15 -21.30
CA LEU A 91 13.11 -12.27 -22.16
C LEU A 91 11.95 -11.60 -21.40
N ALA A 92 11.67 -12.05 -20.18
CA ALA A 92 10.58 -11.57 -19.32
C ALA A 92 11.01 -11.65 -17.85
N PRO A 93 10.39 -10.87 -16.93
CA PRO A 93 10.72 -10.93 -15.52
C PRO A 93 10.33 -12.29 -14.91
N LEU A 94 11.10 -12.74 -13.90
CA LEU A 94 10.77 -13.95 -13.14
C LEU A 94 9.49 -13.75 -12.32
N GLN A 95 8.67 -14.79 -12.24
CA GLN A 95 7.39 -14.74 -11.54
C GLN A 95 7.59 -14.94 -10.02
N PRO A 96 6.97 -14.11 -9.17
CA PRO A 96 6.93 -14.34 -7.73
C PRO A 96 6.31 -15.69 -7.37
N GLY A 97 6.97 -16.45 -6.48
CA GLY A 97 6.50 -17.75 -5.99
C GLY A 97 6.80 -18.93 -6.90
N VAL A 98 7.51 -18.71 -8.02
CA VAL A 98 7.97 -19.80 -8.89
C VAL A 98 9.44 -20.12 -8.53
N PRO A 99 9.77 -21.39 -8.22
CA PRO A 99 11.15 -21.81 -8.07
C PRO A 99 11.84 -21.91 -9.43
N TYR A 100 13.04 -21.36 -9.53
CA TYR A 100 13.87 -21.42 -10.73
C TYR A 100 15.17 -22.16 -10.46
N ARG A 101 15.65 -22.89 -11.47
CA ARG A 101 16.94 -23.58 -11.45
C ARG A 101 17.78 -23.18 -12.66
N ALA A 102 18.96 -22.64 -12.42
CA ALA A 102 20.00 -22.46 -13.41
C ALA A 102 20.88 -23.71 -13.44
N GLU A 103 21.09 -24.28 -14.62
CA GLU A 103 21.90 -25.46 -14.87
C GLU A 103 23.02 -25.13 -15.86
N PHE A 104 24.25 -25.09 -15.37
CA PHE A 104 25.45 -24.95 -16.19
C PHE A 104 26.12 -26.31 -16.37
N ARG A 105 26.54 -26.65 -17.59
CA ARG A 105 27.13 -27.94 -17.94
C ARG A 105 28.58 -27.76 -18.39
N PRO A 106 29.56 -27.75 -17.45
CA PRO A 106 30.94 -27.40 -17.75
C PRO A 106 31.57 -28.21 -18.89
N TRP A 107 31.23 -29.50 -19.03
CA TRP A 107 31.78 -30.37 -20.08
C TRP A 107 31.40 -29.95 -21.51
N ARG A 108 30.41 -29.06 -21.67
CA ARG A 108 29.99 -28.50 -22.96
C ARG A 108 30.81 -27.29 -23.39
N LEU A 109 31.69 -26.75 -22.54
CA LEU A 109 32.60 -25.67 -22.93
C LEU A 109 33.54 -26.12 -24.07
N PRO A 110 33.83 -25.25 -25.04
CA PRO A 110 34.85 -25.52 -26.06
C PRO A 110 36.25 -25.59 -25.42
N GLY A 111 37.14 -26.37 -26.04
CA GLY A 111 38.52 -26.56 -25.57
C GLY A 111 38.68 -27.54 -24.40
N ASN A 112 37.61 -28.22 -23.97
CA ASN A 112 37.58 -29.12 -22.81
C ASN A 112 38.37 -30.44 -22.92
N GLY A 113 39.23 -30.60 -23.94
CA GLY A 113 40.11 -31.76 -24.08
C GLY A 113 41.15 -31.92 -22.97
N LEU A 114 41.19 -31.00 -21.99
CA LEU A 114 42.20 -30.93 -20.93
C LEU A 114 41.60 -30.47 -19.59
N ILE A 115 40.49 -31.04 -19.11
CA ILE A 115 40.25 -30.98 -17.66
C ILE A 115 41.36 -31.84 -17.02
N PRO A 116 42.33 -31.28 -16.27
CA PRO A 116 43.27 -32.11 -15.54
C PRO A 116 42.45 -32.93 -14.56
N ASN A 117 42.61 -34.25 -14.63
CA ASN A 117 41.93 -35.22 -13.81
C ASN A 117 42.15 -34.88 -12.32
N PHE A 118 41.22 -34.14 -11.71
CA PHE A 118 41.23 -33.91 -10.26
C PHE A 118 40.73 -35.20 -9.59
N GLY A 119 41.62 -36.18 -9.50
CA GLY A 119 41.38 -37.46 -8.84
C GLY A 119 41.03 -38.58 -9.81
N GLY A 120 41.92 -39.57 -9.90
CA GLY A 120 41.80 -40.70 -10.81
C GLY A 120 40.52 -41.52 -10.65
N GLY A 121 39.91 -41.84 -11.78
CA GLY A 121 38.80 -42.77 -11.90
C GLY A 121 38.05 -42.55 -13.21
N GLY A 122 38.43 -43.29 -14.25
CA GLY A 122 37.73 -43.30 -15.55
C GLY A 122 36.32 -43.89 -15.42
N GLY A 123 35.38 -43.08 -14.93
CA GLY A 123 33.96 -43.39 -14.84
C GLY A 123 33.14 -42.12 -15.05
N ALA A 124 31.85 -42.27 -15.31
CA ALA A 124 30.90 -41.19 -15.65
C ALA A 124 30.71 -40.06 -14.60
N SER A 125 31.55 -40.00 -13.56
CA SER A 125 31.54 -39.04 -12.45
C SER A 125 32.04 -37.63 -12.80
N GLY A 126 32.66 -37.42 -13.97
CA GLY A 126 33.23 -36.11 -14.37
C GLY A 126 32.27 -35.13 -15.06
N ARG A 127 30.98 -35.47 -15.22
CA ARG A 127 29.97 -34.65 -15.93
C ARG A 127 28.82 -34.23 -15.02
N MET A 128 29.11 -33.57 -13.91
CA MET A 128 28.06 -33.06 -13.00
C MET A 128 27.71 -31.61 -13.33
N PRO A 129 26.45 -31.28 -13.69
CA PRO A 129 26.05 -29.90 -13.88
C PRO A 129 26.22 -29.09 -12.59
N VAL A 130 26.48 -27.80 -12.75
CA VAL A 130 26.45 -26.82 -11.67
C VAL A 130 25.02 -26.28 -11.60
N TYR A 131 24.39 -26.47 -10.45
CA TYR A 131 23.04 -25.98 -10.20
C TYR A 131 23.07 -24.74 -9.31
N SER A 132 22.18 -23.80 -9.58
CA SER A 132 21.84 -22.71 -8.66
C SER A 132 20.34 -22.52 -8.67
N PHE A 133 19.77 -22.41 -7.48
CA PHE A 133 18.32 -22.27 -7.30
C PHE A 133 18.01 -20.85 -6.86
N TYR A 134 16.93 -20.29 -7.40
CA TYR A 134 16.43 -18.98 -7.02
C TYR A 134 14.92 -19.00 -7.00
N GLU A 135 14.33 -18.41 -5.96
CA GLU A 135 12.89 -18.18 -5.89
C GLU A 135 12.68 -16.69 -5.64
N VAL A 136 11.94 -16.03 -6.53
CA VAL A 136 11.44 -14.68 -6.23
C VAL A 136 10.38 -14.86 -5.14
N PRO A 137 10.52 -14.25 -3.95
CA PRO A 137 9.53 -14.41 -2.89
C PRO A 137 8.13 -14.11 -3.41
N ALA A 138 7.20 -15.05 -3.23
CA ALA A 138 5.81 -14.82 -3.59
C ALA A 138 5.33 -13.51 -2.93
N LYS A 139 4.72 -12.62 -3.71
CA LYS A 139 3.98 -11.50 -3.11
C LYS A 139 2.97 -12.12 -2.17
N ARG A 140 3.15 -11.92 -0.85
CA ARG A 140 2.24 -12.44 0.16
C ARG A 140 0.85 -11.88 -0.15
N ASN A 141 0.01 -12.71 -0.73
CA ASN A 141 -1.27 -12.29 -1.31
C ASN A 141 -2.33 -12.28 -0.20
N GLU A 142 -2.01 -11.62 0.91
CA GLU A 142 -2.85 -11.60 2.10
C GLU A 142 -4.07 -10.68 1.82
N GLY A 143 -5.24 -10.93 2.42
CA GLY A 143 -6.50 -10.23 2.08
C GLY A 143 -6.50 -8.72 2.35
N ALA A 144 -7.63 -8.02 2.29
CA ALA A 144 -7.65 -6.63 2.73
C ALA A 144 -7.34 -6.52 4.24
N ALA A 145 -6.59 -5.52 4.69
CA ALA A 145 -6.46 -5.19 6.11
C ALA A 145 -7.41 -4.04 6.46
N LEU A 146 -8.07 -4.10 7.61
CA LEU A 146 -8.73 -2.92 8.19
C LEU A 146 -7.65 -2.00 8.76
N THR A 147 -7.44 -0.86 8.11
CA THR A 147 -6.34 0.06 8.40
C THR A 147 -6.69 1.09 9.46
N GLN A 148 -7.92 1.62 9.43
CA GLN A 148 -8.39 2.66 10.35
C GLN A 148 -9.90 2.57 10.55
N ILE A 149 -10.35 3.06 11.71
CA ILE A 149 -11.76 3.23 12.05
C ILE A 149 -11.94 4.67 12.56
N PHE A 150 -12.90 5.40 11.98
CA PHE A 150 -13.23 6.77 12.38
C PHE A 150 -14.62 6.87 13.02
N PRO A 151 -14.86 7.83 13.92
CA PRO A 151 -13.86 8.77 14.48
C PRO A 151 -12.79 8.03 15.28
N SER A 152 -11.58 8.58 15.36
CA SER A 152 -10.43 7.90 15.98
C SER A 152 -10.42 8.01 17.50
N ALA A 153 -11.08 9.03 18.07
CA ALA A 153 -11.18 9.28 19.51
C ALA A 153 -11.77 8.10 20.31
N ALA A 154 -11.32 7.93 21.55
CA ALA A 154 -11.84 6.91 22.46
C ALA A 154 -13.10 7.33 23.22
N LEU A 155 -13.46 8.62 23.23
CA LEU A 155 -14.69 9.16 23.81
C LEU A 155 -15.53 9.78 22.69
N LEU A 156 -16.75 9.28 22.48
CA LEU A 156 -17.64 9.73 21.40
C LEU A 156 -19.00 10.19 21.96
N PRO A 157 -19.68 11.16 21.31
CA PRO A 157 -20.95 11.66 21.80
C PRO A 157 -22.07 10.63 21.61
N ALA A 158 -23.08 10.67 22.50
CA ALA A 158 -24.21 9.73 22.46
C ALA A 158 -25.08 9.84 21.19
N ASN A 159 -24.97 10.94 20.45
CA ASN A 159 -25.65 11.20 19.18
C ASN A 159 -24.71 11.17 17.97
N LEU A 160 -23.56 10.50 18.06
CA LEU A 160 -22.69 10.20 16.91
C LEU A 160 -23.51 9.71 15.70
N ARG A 161 -23.22 10.21 14.51
CA ARG A 161 -24.01 9.90 13.30
C ARG A 161 -23.53 8.68 12.52
N ALA A 162 -22.23 8.46 12.44
CA ALA A 162 -21.66 7.36 11.68
C ALA A 162 -20.30 6.92 12.24
N LEU A 163 -19.90 5.72 11.83
CA LEU A 163 -18.53 5.21 11.94
C LEU A 163 -18.01 4.95 10.53
N GLU A 164 -16.73 5.15 10.27
CA GLU A 164 -16.14 4.86 8.95
C GLU A 164 -15.07 3.79 9.07
N LEU A 165 -15.04 2.86 8.11
CA LEU A 165 -14.03 1.80 8.02
C LEU A 165 -13.15 2.01 6.80
N HIS A 166 -11.83 1.97 6.98
CA HIS A 166 -10.85 2.13 5.91
C HIS A 166 -10.05 0.83 5.70
N PHE A 167 -9.97 0.37 4.46
CA PHE A 167 -9.30 -0.88 4.08
C PHE A 167 -8.09 -0.64 3.18
N SER A 168 -7.11 -1.52 3.28
CA SER A 168 -5.90 -1.49 2.43
C SER A 168 -6.15 -1.93 0.99
N ALA A 169 -7.31 -2.51 0.69
CA ALA A 169 -7.69 -3.02 -0.62
C ALA A 169 -9.23 -2.97 -0.80
N PRO A 170 -9.74 -2.97 -2.04
CA PRO A 170 -11.17 -2.94 -2.32
C PRO A 170 -11.93 -4.09 -1.66
N MET A 171 -13.06 -3.80 -1.03
CA MET A 171 -13.92 -4.76 -0.32
C MET A 171 -15.18 -5.12 -1.10
N ARG A 172 -15.78 -6.27 -0.79
CA ARG A 172 -17.16 -6.57 -1.21
C ARG A 172 -18.16 -5.81 -0.34
N ARG A 173 -19.31 -5.47 -0.92
CA ARG A 173 -20.46 -4.93 -0.18
C ARG A 173 -21.03 -5.98 0.79
N GLY A 174 -21.90 -5.56 1.70
CA GLY A 174 -22.57 -6.42 2.67
C GLY A 174 -22.07 -6.25 4.11
N ALA A 175 -21.68 -5.04 4.49
CA ALA A 175 -21.19 -4.68 5.82
C ALA A 175 -22.10 -5.17 6.95
N ALA A 176 -23.43 -5.17 6.77
CA ALA A 176 -24.39 -5.61 7.79
C ALA A 176 -24.16 -7.07 8.23
N GLY A 177 -23.71 -7.95 7.33
CA GLY A 177 -23.38 -9.34 7.64
C GLY A 177 -22.10 -9.51 8.46
N HIS A 178 -21.19 -8.52 8.39
CA HIS A 178 -19.81 -8.66 8.83
C HIS A 178 -19.37 -7.66 9.90
N VAL A 179 -20.21 -6.70 10.27
CA VAL A 179 -19.90 -5.72 11.31
C VAL A 179 -20.83 -5.90 12.49
N ARG A 180 -20.27 -5.86 13.70
CA ARG A 180 -21.00 -5.99 14.97
C ARG A 180 -20.64 -4.82 15.87
N LEU A 181 -21.63 -4.17 16.46
CA LEU A 181 -21.45 -3.14 17.49
C LEU A 181 -22.03 -3.68 18.79
N ARG A 182 -21.22 -3.87 19.81
CA ARG A 182 -21.65 -4.47 21.09
C ARG A 182 -21.38 -3.54 22.26
N SER A 183 -22.28 -3.53 23.22
CA SER A 183 -22.08 -2.88 24.51
C SER A 183 -21.14 -3.70 25.40
N ALA A 184 -20.63 -3.12 26.49
CA ALA A 184 -19.78 -3.81 27.46
C ALA A 184 -20.47 -5.02 28.11
N GLY A 185 -21.80 -5.01 28.21
CA GLY A 185 -22.61 -6.14 28.66
C GLY A 185 -22.87 -7.21 27.59
N GLY A 186 -22.32 -7.06 26.37
CA GLY A 186 -22.45 -8.01 25.27
C GLY A 186 -23.69 -7.82 24.39
N ALA A 187 -24.58 -6.88 24.75
CA ALA A 187 -25.77 -6.55 23.95
C ALA A 187 -25.36 -5.96 22.59
N GLU A 188 -25.92 -6.50 21.51
CA GLU A 188 -25.66 -6.02 20.15
C GLU A 188 -26.56 -4.83 19.82
N LEU A 189 -25.98 -3.80 19.21
CA LEU A 189 -26.65 -2.58 18.78
C LEU A 189 -26.76 -2.59 17.26
N ALA A 190 -27.95 -2.25 16.77
CA ALA A 190 -28.20 -2.14 15.35
C ALA A 190 -27.42 -0.97 14.74
N LEU A 191 -26.75 -1.26 13.62
CA LEU A 191 -26.26 -0.24 12.70
C LEU A 191 -27.41 0.16 11.76
N GLY A 192 -27.43 1.40 11.29
CA GLY A 192 -28.42 1.93 10.35
C GLY A 192 -28.15 1.51 8.90
N LEU A 193 -27.57 0.32 8.70
CA LEU A 193 -27.20 -0.17 7.38
C LEU A 193 -28.46 -0.64 6.64
N GLY A 194 -28.66 -0.09 5.44
CA GLY A 194 -29.66 -0.59 4.49
C GLY A 194 -29.17 -1.82 3.71
N PRO A 195 -29.86 -2.19 2.62
CA PRO A 195 -29.38 -3.20 1.67
C PRO A 195 -27.98 -2.88 1.16
N ALA A 196 -27.23 -3.91 0.74
CA ALA A 196 -25.83 -3.79 0.32
C ALA A 196 -25.61 -2.76 -0.81
N GLU A 197 -26.61 -2.59 -1.68
CA GLU A 197 -26.63 -1.65 -2.80
C GLU A 197 -26.69 -0.19 -2.34
N THR A 198 -27.24 0.05 -1.15
CA THR A 198 -27.40 1.38 -0.55
C THR A 198 -26.24 1.77 0.36
N GLU A 199 -25.28 0.86 0.57
CA GLU A 199 -24.07 1.14 1.35
C GLU A 199 -23.25 2.27 0.71
N GLN A 200 -22.85 3.21 1.56
CA GLN A 200 -22.09 4.40 1.17
C GLN A 200 -20.60 4.06 1.14
N TRP A 201 -20.16 3.58 -0.02
CA TRP A 201 -18.76 3.30 -0.32
C TRP A 201 -18.12 4.45 -1.12
N ASN A 202 -16.82 4.65 -0.92
CA ASN A 202 -16.04 5.44 -1.87
C ASN A 202 -15.89 4.70 -3.22
N SER A 203 -15.48 5.40 -4.27
CA SER A 203 -15.37 4.86 -5.63
C SER A 203 -14.38 3.70 -5.77
N THR A 204 -13.38 3.62 -4.90
CA THR A 204 -12.37 2.55 -4.88
C THR A 204 -12.76 1.35 -4.01
N MET A 205 -13.95 1.38 -3.38
CA MET A 205 -14.42 0.34 -2.46
C MET A 205 -13.48 0.07 -1.28
N THR A 206 -12.69 1.07 -0.87
CA THR A 206 -11.74 0.97 0.25
C THR A 206 -12.21 1.69 1.50
N GLN A 207 -13.33 2.43 1.43
CA GLN A 207 -13.91 3.14 2.56
C GLN A 207 -15.43 2.96 2.56
N VAL A 208 -16.00 2.66 3.72
CA VAL A 208 -17.45 2.55 3.90
C VAL A 208 -17.90 3.31 5.15
N SER A 209 -18.98 4.07 4.99
CA SER A 209 -19.67 4.72 6.11
C SER A 209 -20.75 3.80 6.68
N LEU A 210 -20.73 3.65 8.00
CA LEU A 210 -21.67 2.88 8.80
C LEU A 210 -22.59 3.85 9.55
N PRO A 211 -23.70 4.28 8.93
CA PRO A 211 -24.64 5.18 9.58
C PRO A 211 -25.21 4.54 10.85
N LEU A 212 -25.46 5.36 11.87
CA LEU A 212 -26.07 4.94 13.12
C LEU A 212 -27.53 5.43 13.16
N PRO A 213 -28.51 4.60 13.59
CA PRO A 213 -29.93 4.94 13.50
C PRO A 213 -30.30 6.15 14.36
N SER A 214 -30.88 7.21 13.79
CA SER A 214 -31.32 8.40 14.54
C SER A 214 -32.38 8.06 15.60
N GLY A 215 -32.27 8.61 16.83
CA GLY A 215 -33.29 8.44 17.88
C GLY A 215 -32.74 8.51 19.32
N ALA A 216 -33.63 8.72 20.29
CA ALA A 216 -33.26 8.73 21.71
C ALA A 216 -32.86 7.32 22.22
N ALA A 217 -31.94 7.26 23.19
CA ALA A 217 -31.50 6.06 23.92
C ALA A 217 -30.71 4.98 23.14
N ARG A 218 -30.06 5.32 22.02
CA ARG A 218 -29.20 4.37 21.27
C ARG A 218 -27.99 3.91 22.10
N PHE A 219 -27.22 4.89 22.58
CA PHE A 219 -26.08 4.65 23.44
C PHE A 219 -26.40 5.06 24.86
N LYS A 220 -25.88 4.29 25.83
CA LYS A 220 -25.92 4.65 27.24
C LYS A 220 -24.68 5.46 27.59
N VAL A 221 -24.91 6.69 28.07
CA VAL A 221 -23.82 7.58 28.52
C VAL A 221 -23.02 6.89 29.62
N GLY A 222 -21.70 6.96 29.51
CA GLY A 222 -20.74 6.34 30.42
C GLY A 222 -20.38 4.90 30.07
N GLU A 223 -21.19 4.19 29.27
CA GLU A 223 -20.92 2.82 28.85
C GLU A 223 -19.87 2.77 27.73
N THR A 224 -19.21 1.62 27.60
CA THR A 224 -18.22 1.35 26.55
C THR A 224 -18.80 0.40 25.51
N TYR A 225 -18.48 0.66 24.25
CA TYR A 225 -18.89 -0.13 23.10
C TYR A 225 -17.68 -0.60 22.30
N THR A 226 -17.84 -1.74 21.63
CA THR A 226 -16.85 -2.32 20.75
C THR A 226 -17.45 -2.54 19.37
N LEU A 227 -16.84 -1.93 18.35
CA LEU A 227 -17.08 -2.24 16.95
C LEU A 227 -16.11 -3.35 16.52
N GLU A 228 -16.67 -4.43 16.00
CA GLU A 228 -15.96 -5.59 15.51
C GLU A 228 -16.24 -5.82 14.03
N VAL A 229 -15.18 -6.12 13.29
CA VAL A 229 -15.24 -6.53 11.89
C VAL A 229 -14.88 -8.01 11.79
N LEU A 230 -15.82 -8.81 11.27
CA LEU A 230 -15.72 -10.25 11.22
C LEU A 230 -14.77 -10.70 10.09
N PRO A 231 -13.91 -11.72 10.31
CA PRO A 231 -13.02 -12.27 9.28
C PRO A 231 -13.74 -12.82 8.05
N SER A 232 -15.04 -13.13 8.17
CA SER A 232 -15.86 -13.61 7.05
C SER A 232 -16.06 -12.57 5.95
N TRP A 233 -15.73 -11.30 6.18
CA TRP A 233 -15.85 -10.26 5.15
C TRP A 233 -14.77 -10.44 4.09
N LEU A 234 -15.19 -10.55 2.84
CA LEU A 234 -14.29 -10.76 1.72
C LEU A 234 -13.91 -9.45 1.03
N ASP A 235 -12.66 -9.39 0.58
CA ASP A 235 -12.20 -8.39 -0.36
C ASP A 235 -12.71 -8.66 -1.79
N ALA A 236 -12.50 -7.72 -2.70
CA ALA A 236 -12.92 -7.85 -4.10
C ALA A 236 -12.30 -9.10 -4.78
N GLY A 237 -11.11 -9.52 -4.35
CA GLY A 237 -10.42 -10.73 -4.78
C GLY A 237 -10.96 -12.03 -4.14
N GLY A 238 -11.98 -11.95 -3.29
CA GLY A 238 -12.59 -13.10 -2.61
C GLY A 238 -11.82 -13.59 -1.38
N ARG A 239 -10.90 -12.79 -0.85
CA ARG A 239 -10.07 -13.16 0.30
C ARG A 239 -10.64 -12.55 1.59
N PRO A 240 -10.66 -13.28 2.71
CA PRO A 240 -11.01 -12.75 4.03
C PRO A 240 -10.22 -11.50 4.41
N VAL A 241 -10.88 -10.57 5.11
CA VAL A 241 -10.20 -9.46 5.77
C VAL A 241 -9.19 -10.01 6.78
N ARG A 242 -7.96 -9.50 6.73
CA ARG A 242 -6.89 -9.86 7.65
C ARG A 242 -7.23 -9.34 9.04
N ALA A 243 -6.95 -10.15 10.06
CA ALA A 243 -6.87 -9.83 11.49
C ALA A 243 -7.79 -8.71 12.00
N ALA A 244 -8.71 -9.04 12.90
CA ALA A 244 -9.68 -8.10 13.45
C ALA A 244 -9.00 -6.88 14.11
N VAL A 245 -9.17 -5.70 13.52
CA VAL A 245 -9.03 -4.43 14.23
C VAL A 245 -10.39 -4.12 14.83
N GLN A 246 -10.43 -4.04 16.16
CA GLN A 246 -11.63 -3.63 16.89
C GLN A 246 -11.47 -2.19 17.36
N LYS A 247 -12.54 -1.41 17.27
CA LYS A 247 -12.59 -0.08 17.90
C LYS A 247 -13.38 -0.18 19.18
N ARG A 248 -12.73 0.15 20.31
CA ARG A 248 -13.40 0.33 21.60
C ARG A 248 -13.52 1.83 21.90
N PHE A 249 -14.71 2.28 22.30
CA PHE A 249 -14.95 3.68 22.67
C PHE A 249 -15.96 3.80 23.81
N ARG A 250 -15.78 4.78 24.67
CA ARG A 250 -16.73 5.17 25.70
C ARG A 250 -17.68 6.23 25.15
N VAL A 251 -18.93 6.20 25.60
CA VAL A 251 -19.93 7.18 25.20
C VAL A 251 -20.00 8.31 26.23
N GLY A 252 -19.80 9.54 25.78
CA GLY A 252 -20.03 10.76 26.54
C GLY A 252 -21.48 11.25 26.43
N PRO A 253 -21.80 12.42 27.02
CA PRO A 253 -23.08 13.08 26.81
C PRO A 253 -23.36 13.32 25.30
N PRO A 254 -24.64 13.50 24.89
CA PRO A 254 -24.93 13.96 23.55
C PRO A 254 -24.34 15.35 23.32
N ASP A 255 -23.78 15.57 22.13
CA ASP A 255 -23.27 16.87 21.73
C ASP A 255 -24.33 17.65 20.95
N ARG A 256 -24.57 18.89 21.37
CA ARG A 256 -25.57 19.79 20.78
C ARG A 256 -25.03 21.19 20.59
N VAL A 257 -23.73 21.39 20.85
CA VAL A 257 -23.08 22.68 20.73
C VAL A 257 -22.34 22.65 19.40
N PRO A 258 -22.67 23.53 18.45
CA PRO A 258 -21.89 23.71 17.24
C PRO A 258 -20.43 24.11 17.52
N SER A 259 -19.51 23.53 16.76
CA SER A 259 -18.12 24.02 16.67
C SER A 259 -18.10 25.48 16.21
N ASP A 260 -17.32 26.31 16.89
CA ASP A 260 -17.19 27.74 16.59
C ASP A 260 -15.91 28.01 15.80
N PRO A 261 -15.99 28.39 14.51
CA PRO A 261 -14.82 28.72 13.70
C PRO A 261 -13.99 29.89 14.23
N GLU A 262 -14.57 30.82 15.00
CA GLU A 262 -13.82 31.90 15.63
C GLU A 262 -12.94 31.41 16.80
N ALA A 263 -13.30 30.28 17.40
CA ALA A 263 -12.53 29.63 18.47
C ALA A 263 -11.42 28.72 17.95
N TRP A 264 -11.33 28.49 16.63
CA TRP A 264 -10.28 27.65 16.04
C TRP A 264 -8.91 28.30 16.15
N GLU A 265 -7.92 27.52 16.60
CA GLU A 265 -6.54 27.99 16.68
C GLU A 265 -5.86 27.82 15.33
N LEU A 266 -5.56 28.94 14.67
CA LEU A 266 -4.79 28.95 13.43
C LEU A 266 -3.29 28.98 13.72
N ARG A 267 -2.55 28.05 13.12
CA ARG A 267 -1.08 27.96 13.20
C ARG A 267 -0.47 28.19 11.82
N PRO A 268 -0.18 29.45 11.46
CA PRO A 268 0.38 29.79 10.16
C PRO A 268 1.83 29.29 10.00
N PRO A 269 2.23 28.82 8.80
CA PRO A 269 3.61 28.49 8.49
C PRO A 269 4.43 29.75 8.16
N PRO A 270 5.78 29.70 8.26
CA PRO A 270 6.62 30.79 7.82
C PRO A 270 6.53 31.02 6.30
N PRO A 271 6.56 32.28 5.82
CA PRO A 271 6.75 32.55 4.40
C PRO A 271 8.02 31.89 3.84
N GLY A 272 7.98 31.50 2.57
CA GLY A 272 9.04 30.79 1.85
C GLY A 272 9.16 29.31 2.19
N SER A 273 8.39 28.79 3.16
CA SER A 273 8.47 27.39 3.58
C SER A 273 7.46 26.48 2.85
N TYR A 274 7.68 25.17 2.94
CA TYR A 274 6.70 24.11 2.60
C TYR A 274 6.04 23.53 3.85
N LEU A 275 6.22 24.17 5.01
CA LEU A 275 5.62 23.69 6.25
C LEU A 275 4.10 23.80 6.16
N PRO A 276 3.36 22.89 6.81
CA PRO A 276 1.92 22.91 6.74
C PRO A 276 1.32 24.16 7.40
N LEU A 277 0.18 24.60 6.86
CA LEU A 277 -0.79 25.34 7.66
C LEU A 277 -1.57 24.34 8.54
N GLU A 278 -1.72 24.62 9.83
CA GLU A 278 -2.56 23.83 10.72
C GLU A 278 -3.71 24.67 11.30
N ILE A 279 -4.88 24.06 11.40
CA ILE A 279 -6.03 24.56 12.14
C ILE A 279 -6.33 23.53 13.24
N VAL A 280 -6.39 23.97 14.49
CA VAL A 280 -6.85 23.14 15.61
C VAL A 280 -8.29 23.55 15.92
N PHE A 281 -9.21 22.61 15.74
CA PHE A 281 -10.62 22.77 16.04
C PHE A 281 -10.86 22.68 17.55
N ASP A 282 -11.86 23.40 18.01
CA ASP A 282 -12.38 23.35 19.38
C ASP A 282 -13.01 21.99 19.71
N GLU A 283 -13.49 21.28 18.70
CA GLU A 283 -14.03 19.91 18.79
C GLU A 283 -13.72 19.05 17.53
N PRO A 284 -13.93 17.73 17.58
CA PRO A 284 -13.76 16.88 16.41
C PRO A 284 -14.79 17.17 15.32
N LEU A 285 -14.35 17.37 14.09
CA LEU A 285 -15.24 17.54 12.94
C LEU A 285 -15.40 16.26 12.11
N ASP A 286 -16.42 16.21 11.25
CA ASP A 286 -16.54 15.12 10.29
C ASP A 286 -15.34 15.11 9.33
N ARG A 287 -14.66 13.96 9.25
CA ARG A 287 -13.32 13.83 8.67
C ARG A 287 -13.31 14.08 7.16
N GLU A 288 -14.18 13.40 6.42
CA GLU A 288 -14.23 13.50 4.96
C GLU A 288 -14.69 14.92 4.53
N PRO A 289 -15.78 15.47 5.10
CA PRO A 289 -16.18 16.84 4.85
C PRO A 289 -15.09 17.84 5.23
N ALA A 290 -14.44 17.76 6.41
CA ALA A 290 -13.39 18.69 6.80
C ALA A 290 -12.19 18.64 5.83
N THR A 291 -11.85 17.45 5.32
CA THR A 291 -10.81 17.29 4.31
C THR A 291 -11.16 18.02 3.00
N ARG A 292 -12.43 17.99 2.57
CA ARG A 292 -12.87 18.53 1.27
C ARG A 292 -13.54 19.90 1.26
N LEU A 293 -14.07 20.35 2.38
CA LEU A 293 -14.89 21.56 2.45
C LEU A 293 -14.15 22.75 3.04
N ILE A 294 -12.97 22.53 3.64
CA ILE A 294 -12.03 23.57 4.02
C ILE A 294 -11.04 23.77 2.88
N ARG A 295 -10.93 25.01 2.41
CA ARG A 295 -10.06 25.43 1.30
C ARG A 295 -9.31 26.69 1.67
N LEU A 296 -8.19 26.94 1.00
CA LEU A 296 -7.43 28.17 1.16
C LEU A 296 -7.52 28.99 -0.12
N ARG A 297 -7.60 30.31 0.04
CA ARG A 297 -7.66 31.28 -1.05
C ARG A 297 -6.61 32.37 -0.84
N ARG A 298 -6.02 32.86 -1.93
CA ARG A 298 -5.14 34.03 -1.96
C ARG A 298 -5.49 34.87 -3.18
N GLY A 299 -5.78 36.15 -2.98
CA GLY A 299 -6.15 37.06 -4.09
C GLY A 299 -7.36 36.58 -4.90
N GLY A 300 -8.27 35.82 -4.29
CA GLY A 300 -9.44 35.24 -4.96
C GLY A 300 -9.22 33.86 -5.60
N GLU A 301 -7.99 33.34 -5.64
CA GLU A 301 -7.65 32.04 -6.23
C GLU A 301 -7.41 30.96 -5.18
N ILE A 302 -7.85 29.72 -5.45
CA ILE A 302 -7.63 28.59 -4.55
C ILE A 302 -6.13 28.22 -4.52
N VAL A 303 -5.57 28.12 -3.33
CA VAL A 303 -4.21 27.63 -3.12
C VAL A 303 -4.18 26.13 -3.37
N SER A 304 -3.29 25.66 -4.25
CA SER A 304 -3.11 24.24 -4.53
C SER A 304 -2.32 23.53 -3.44
N GLY A 305 -2.80 22.38 -3.00
CA GLY A 305 -2.21 21.57 -1.93
C GLY A 305 -3.10 20.42 -1.50
N ASP A 306 -2.57 19.62 -0.59
CA ASP A 306 -3.23 18.46 -0.01
C ASP A 306 -3.67 18.75 1.42
N SER A 307 -4.94 18.49 1.70
CA SER A 307 -5.51 18.58 3.05
C SER A 307 -5.57 17.21 3.71
N SER A 308 -5.42 17.19 5.03
CA SER A 308 -5.59 16.00 5.85
C SER A 308 -6.16 16.37 7.22
N VAL A 309 -6.87 15.44 7.82
CA VAL A 309 -7.42 15.56 9.17
C VAL A 309 -6.75 14.53 10.08
N GLY A 310 -6.49 14.89 11.32
CA GLY A 310 -5.86 14.02 12.31
C GLY A 310 -6.04 14.53 13.74
N GLY A 311 -5.33 13.92 14.69
CA GLY A 311 -5.41 14.28 16.10
C GLY A 311 -6.83 14.16 16.65
N GLU A 312 -7.44 12.99 16.50
CA GLU A 312 -8.84 12.76 16.91
C GLU A 312 -9.84 13.65 16.17
N GLU A 313 -9.59 13.87 14.87
CA GLU A 313 -10.40 14.74 14.01
C GLU A 313 -10.46 16.21 14.46
N ARG A 314 -9.58 16.63 15.38
CA ARG A 314 -9.47 18.01 15.90
C ARG A 314 -8.40 18.84 15.20
N ARG A 315 -7.66 18.27 14.26
CA ARG A 315 -6.60 18.99 13.55
C ARG A 315 -6.74 18.82 12.05
N TRP A 316 -6.86 19.93 11.36
CA TRP A 316 -6.75 20.00 9.90
C TRP A 316 -5.39 20.55 9.51
N ARG A 317 -4.78 19.93 8.51
CA ARG A 317 -3.45 20.26 8.01
C ARG A 317 -3.47 20.40 6.50
N PHE A 318 -2.86 21.45 5.99
CA PHE A 318 -2.71 21.69 4.56
C PHE A 318 -1.24 21.80 4.15
N MET A 319 -0.83 20.92 3.24
CA MET A 319 0.49 20.91 2.62
C MET A 319 0.41 21.61 1.26
N PRO A 320 1.11 22.75 1.06
CA PRO A 320 1.03 23.44 -0.22
C PRO A 320 1.91 22.77 -1.27
N VAL A 321 1.53 22.88 -2.55
CA VAL A 321 2.38 22.44 -3.68
C VAL A 321 3.56 23.40 -3.91
N GLN A 322 3.36 24.67 -3.60
CA GLN A 322 4.36 25.73 -3.74
C GLN A 322 4.73 26.32 -2.37
N PRO A 323 5.94 26.88 -2.19
CA PRO A 323 6.30 27.49 -0.92
C PRO A 323 5.38 28.69 -0.65
N TRP A 324 5.08 28.92 0.63
CA TRP A 324 4.20 30.02 1.04
C TRP A 324 4.76 31.36 0.59
N ALA A 325 3.92 32.19 -0.03
CA ALA A 325 4.29 33.57 -0.29
C ALA A 325 3.82 34.45 0.86
N ALA A 326 4.55 35.52 1.18
CA ALA A 326 4.04 36.52 2.11
C ALA A 326 2.77 37.18 1.54
N GLY A 327 1.85 37.57 2.42
CA GLY A 327 0.62 38.26 2.05
C GLY A 327 -0.61 37.76 2.78
N ASP A 328 -1.77 38.22 2.30
CA ASP A 328 -3.06 37.93 2.89
C ASP A 328 -3.68 36.69 2.25
N TYR A 329 -4.24 35.84 3.09
CA TYR A 329 -4.90 34.59 2.74
C TYR A 329 -6.26 34.50 3.42
N GLU A 330 -7.09 33.59 2.93
CA GLU A 330 -8.41 33.32 3.47
C GLU A 330 -8.62 31.82 3.58
N ILE A 331 -9.10 31.37 4.73
CA ILE A 331 -9.65 30.03 4.90
C ILE A 331 -11.12 30.11 4.54
N VAL A 332 -11.55 29.24 3.65
CA VAL A 332 -12.88 29.20 3.09
C VAL A 332 -13.52 27.87 3.45
N VAL A 333 -14.60 27.93 4.21
CA VAL A 333 -15.30 26.74 4.71
C VAL A 333 -16.71 26.69 4.14
N ALA A 334 -17.04 25.60 3.45
CA ALA A 334 -18.36 25.42 2.87
C ALA A 334 -19.42 25.05 3.94
N PRO A 335 -20.69 25.49 3.79
CA PRO A 335 -21.75 25.34 4.80
C PRO A 335 -22.13 23.89 5.15
N ALA A 336 -21.74 22.91 4.34
CA ALA A 336 -22.06 21.51 4.58
C ALA A 336 -21.15 20.84 5.61
N LEU A 337 -20.13 21.54 6.13
CA LEU A 337 -19.28 21.03 7.20
C LEU A 337 -20.04 21.01 8.54
N ALA A 338 -19.91 19.90 9.26
CA ALA A 338 -20.54 19.65 10.54
C ALA A 338 -19.59 18.86 11.47
N ASP A 339 -19.93 18.84 12.75
CA ASP A 339 -19.27 17.99 13.74
C ASP A 339 -19.70 16.50 13.63
N LEU A 340 -19.16 15.65 14.52
CA LEU A 340 -19.48 14.22 14.58
C LEU A 340 -20.95 13.90 14.96
N ALA A 341 -21.61 14.83 15.66
CA ALA A 341 -23.03 14.77 16.02
C ALA A 341 -23.95 15.31 14.91
N GLY A 342 -23.36 15.93 13.88
CA GLY A 342 -24.04 16.57 12.76
C GLY A 342 -24.55 17.97 13.08
N ASN A 343 -24.05 18.64 14.11
CA ASN A 343 -24.34 20.06 14.28
C ASN A 343 -23.58 20.83 13.18
N PRO A 344 -24.24 21.73 12.43
CA PRO A 344 -23.54 22.61 11.50
C PRO A 344 -22.61 23.54 12.28
N LEU A 345 -21.58 24.09 11.64
CA LEU A 345 -20.71 25.07 12.30
C LEU A 345 -21.50 26.29 12.82
N GLY A 346 -21.13 26.73 14.02
CA GLY A 346 -21.67 27.93 14.68
C GLY A 346 -21.06 29.22 14.12
N GLY A 347 -21.55 30.37 14.61
CA GLY A 347 -20.80 31.62 14.52
C GLY A 347 -20.47 32.14 13.12
N GLY A 348 -21.27 31.85 12.08
CA GLY A 348 -20.98 32.37 10.75
C GLY A 348 -20.81 33.91 10.77
N PRO A 349 -19.68 34.48 10.31
CA PRO A 349 -19.58 35.92 10.17
C PRO A 349 -20.72 36.38 9.27
N ALA A 350 -21.41 37.46 9.65
CA ALA A 350 -22.37 38.12 8.77
C ALA A 350 -21.67 38.44 7.46
N ALA A 351 -21.95 37.65 6.40
CA ALA A 351 -21.43 37.75 5.04
C ALA A 351 -20.31 38.79 4.89
N GLY A 352 -19.14 38.49 5.44
CA GLY A 352 -17.99 39.37 5.30
C GLY A 352 -17.62 39.37 3.82
N ALA A 353 -17.68 40.53 3.18
CA ALA A 353 -17.10 40.68 1.85
C ALA A 353 -15.63 40.24 1.94
N ASP A 354 -15.18 39.46 0.96
CA ASP A 354 -13.76 39.16 0.88
C ASP A 354 -12.95 40.46 0.74
N LYS A 355 -11.63 40.40 0.98
CA LYS A 355 -10.78 41.60 0.85
C LYS A 355 -10.79 42.21 -0.57
N ALA A 356 -11.37 41.52 -1.55
CA ALA A 356 -11.59 41.98 -2.92
C ALA A 356 -13.03 42.53 -3.17
N GLY A 357 -13.87 42.64 -2.13
CA GLY A 357 -15.23 43.17 -2.22
C GLY A 357 -16.28 42.22 -2.80
N ARG A 358 -15.97 40.94 -3.02
CA ARG A 358 -16.96 39.93 -3.43
C ARG A 358 -17.65 39.34 -2.21
N ALA A 359 -18.98 39.25 -2.27
CA ALA A 359 -19.77 38.57 -1.25
C ALA A 359 -19.38 37.09 -1.20
N ALA A 360 -19.15 36.55 0.01
CA ALA A 360 -19.08 35.11 0.22
C ALA A 360 -20.35 34.44 -0.33
N ALA A 361 -20.23 33.22 -0.84
CA ALA A 361 -21.42 32.46 -1.22
C ALA A 361 -22.33 32.29 0.02
N PRO A 362 -23.67 32.26 -0.14
CA PRO A 362 -24.57 32.13 1.01
C PRO A 362 -24.20 30.94 1.90
N GLY A 363 -23.97 31.20 3.20
CA GLY A 363 -23.61 30.19 4.20
C GLY A 363 -22.13 29.81 4.25
N GLN A 364 -21.27 30.39 3.42
CA GLN A 364 -19.82 30.16 3.48
C GLN A 364 -19.18 30.97 4.62
N ILE A 365 -18.29 30.32 5.38
CA ILE A 365 -17.47 30.99 6.41
C ILE A 365 -16.12 31.33 5.79
N VAL A 366 -15.65 32.56 6.03
CA VAL A 366 -14.36 33.06 5.53
C VAL A 366 -13.56 33.60 6.72
N LEU A 367 -12.41 32.97 7.01
CA LEU A 367 -11.50 33.39 8.07
C LEU A 367 -10.22 33.98 7.46
N PRO A 368 -10.00 35.30 7.56
CA PRO A 368 -8.80 35.93 7.00
C PRO A 368 -7.57 35.67 7.88
N PHE A 369 -6.41 35.49 7.26
CA PHE A 369 -5.12 35.48 7.95
C PHE A 369 -4.02 36.10 7.08
N ALA A 370 -2.86 36.36 7.67
CA ALA A 370 -1.72 36.90 6.95
C ALA A 370 -0.43 36.14 7.28
N LEU A 371 0.40 35.96 6.26
CA LEU A 371 1.77 35.48 6.39
C LEU A 371 2.70 36.68 6.21
N ARG A 372 3.54 36.96 7.20
CA ARG A 372 4.42 38.13 7.26
C ARG A 372 5.87 37.73 7.26
#